data_AF-A0A1G6JR34-F1
#
_entry.id   AF-A0A1G6JR34-F1
#
_cell.length_a   1.000
_cell.length_b   1.000
_cell.length_c   1.000
_cell.angle_alpha   90.00
_cell.angle_beta   90.00
_cell.angle_gamma   90.00
#
_symmetry.space_group_name_H-M   'P 1'
#
loop_
_entity.id
_entity.type
_entity.pdbx_description
1 polymer ?
#
loop_
_entity_poly.entity_id
_entity_poly.type
_entity_poly.pdbx_seq_one_letter_code
_entity_poly.pdbx_strand_id
1 'polypeptide(L)'
;MRSTFLPALLAAGALGAGLLTTVPGASPAATGVAAAPTAAPTVATTAPAAKAVTGLVAGEPTAVSGKARHRGTVVLQRQAGKRWVQVAQRRTDRSRRYVFRFGAPAATTTYRVVAAKKVRKKRWVSKPRVVRVTPQRGTVTVPAATQARTRLPATVAFTPARPGRPVQLQARVGSGAWRTVATARQDARGGAVVVVEPAATTSYRAVTTGWHGAVAATSVTRAITVRAPRTEPWVTGYYAGWFWNSWYDPEDVDLTAMTHLVFGRVAPGGGGLGGEPGDVELGAVSAQEGPLSWAPYDGRSVEDYLVDEAHAAGTEALLMLGGDGLDGRGFVLSTADAVRPRFVENVVDYLVAHDYDGVDLDWENCFGGSEDECGEDITAAESHRRLFALILEIRAEMATRPRYATDPGLITFPGYAQATKWLEPGDRVEQWRADTALLVDQYNLMSYGIGTTWFGAGWDSWFSGALDGEDRAGHPYSIDSSIDAYVATGVPRERIGMGIGFYGVYYGPTITGPRQDLGGNDVYEIQDAALAWSRLEEMGYLSHGELQWDEEASSTYRTYDEEYGEAGFVPESDPNRNPAGFLSYEDERSIAAKGAYTRETGLGGTIIWVLNYGARPNGDNPLLDQVKESFLQR
;
A
#
# COMPACT_ATOMS: atom_id res chain seq x y z
N MET A 1 28.75 -5.12 31.66
CA MET A 1 29.09 -3.77 31.13
C MET A 1 27.78 -3.04 30.92
N ARG A 2 27.54 -1.98 31.69
CA ARG A 2 26.33 -1.16 31.62
C ARG A 2 26.53 -0.09 30.56
N SER A 3 25.63 0.06 29.60
CA SER A 3 25.54 1.26 28.75
C SER A 3 24.18 1.91 28.94
N THR A 4 24.22 3.11 29.50
CA THR A 4 23.12 4.06 29.66
C THR A 4 22.85 4.74 28.32
N PHE A 5 21.59 4.75 27.87
CA PHE A 5 21.09 5.68 26.86
C PHE A 5 20.12 6.65 27.54
N LEU A 6 20.29 7.94 27.26
CA LEU A 6 19.49 9.07 27.75
C LEU A 6 18.92 9.77 26.50
N PRO A 7 17.63 10.16 26.42
CA PRO A 7 17.13 10.93 25.29
C PRO A 7 17.28 12.45 25.53
N ALA A 8 17.47 13.18 24.44
CA ALA A 8 17.67 14.63 24.41
C ALA A 8 16.33 15.39 24.37
N LEU A 9 16.24 16.47 25.14
CA LEU A 9 15.12 17.43 25.17
C LEU A 9 15.13 18.35 23.93
N LEU A 10 13.94 18.65 23.40
CA LEU A 10 13.68 19.68 22.40
C LEU A 10 13.02 20.92 23.05
N ALA A 11 13.49 22.11 22.68
CA ALA A 11 13.07 23.41 23.20
C ALA A 11 12.01 24.08 22.31
N ALA A 12 10.93 24.58 22.92
CA ALA A 12 9.84 25.28 22.26
C ALA A 12 10.15 26.76 21.99
N GLY A 13 9.87 27.23 20.77
CA GLY A 13 9.90 28.64 20.39
C GLY A 13 8.47 29.20 20.23
N ALA A 14 8.12 30.20 21.05
CA ALA A 14 6.82 30.87 21.07
C ALA A 14 6.75 32.02 20.04
N LEU A 15 5.62 32.18 19.34
CA LEU A 15 5.30 33.37 18.56
C LEU A 15 3.79 33.72 18.60
N GLY A 16 3.48 34.82 19.30
CA GLY A 16 2.68 35.95 18.80
C GLY A 16 1.20 35.76 18.44
N ALA A 17 0.32 36.01 19.41
CA ALA A 17 -1.12 36.18 19.22
C ALA A 17 -1.48 37.47 18.44
N GLY A 18 -2.45 37.37 17.52
CA GLY A 18 -3.10 38.50 16.86
C GLY A 18 -4.62 38.30 16.82
N LEU A 19 -5.33 39.12 17.60
CA LEU A 19 -6.80 39.17 17.68
C LEU A 19 -7.43 39.50 16.32
N LEU A 20 -8.48 38.79 15.92
CA LEU A 20 -9.56 39.37 15.12
C LEU A 20 -10.95 38.83 15.51
N THR A 21 -11.86 39.79 15.58
CA THR A 21 -13.21 39.80 16.13
C THR A 21 -14.24 39.00 15.32
N THR A 22 -15.19 38.39 16.04
CA THR A 22 -16.34 37.62 15.56
C THR A 22 -17.49 38.48 15.04
N VAL A 23 -18.24 37.97 14.05
CA VAL A 23 -19.66 38.28 13.78
C VAL A 23 -20.35 37.01 13.21
N PRO A 24 -21.55 36.60 13.67
CA PRO A 24 -22.19 35.33 13.32
C PRO A 24 -23.16 35.44 12.14
N GLY A 25 -23.39 34.34 11.40
CA GLY A 25 -24.50 34.29 10.44
C GLY A 25 -24.61 33.04 9.57
N ALA A 26 -25.59 32.20 9.91
CA ALA A 26 -26.44 31.36 9.04
C ALA A 26 -25.85 30.14 8.29
N SER A 27 -26.34 28.95 8.67
CA SER A 27 -26.34 27.72 7.87
C SER A 27 -27.00 27.92 6.50
N PRO A 28 -26.52 27.21 5.46
CA PRO A 28 -27.44 26.69 4.45
C PRO A 28 -27.22 25.21 4.12
N ALA A 29 -28.36 24.54 4.06
CA ALA A 29 -28.71 23.29 3.41
C ALA A 29 -27.73 22.70 2.39
N ALA A 30 -27.50 21.39 2.55
CA ALA A 30 -26.84 20.50 1.62
C ALA A 30 -27.50 20.50 0.24
N THR A 31 -26.75 20.94 -0.77
CA THR A 31 -27.00 20.62 -2.18
C THR A 31 -25.77 19.90 -2.73
N GLY A 32 -25.87 18.58 -2.86
CA GLY A 32 -24.85 17.73 -3.43
C GLY A 32 -24.60 18.08 -4.90
N VAL A 33 -23.42 18.63 -5.18
CA VAL A 33 -22.84 18.67 -6.52
C VAL A 33 -21.65 17.71 -6.47
N ALA A 34 -21.78 16.57 -7.14
CA ALA A 34 -20.68 15.61 -7.29
C ALA A 34 -19.47 16.32 -7.91
N ALA A 35 -18.40 16.47 -7.14
CA ALA A 35 -17.14 17.00 -7.63
C ALA A 35 -16.61 16.10 -8.75
N ALA A 36 -16.09 16.72 -9.81
CA ALA A 36 -15.39 16.01 -10.87
C ALA A 36 -14.19 15.24 -10.28
N PRO A 37 -13.87 14.02 -10.77
CA PRO A 37 -12.74 13.27 -10.26
C PRO A 37 -11.46 14.07 -10.44
N THR A 38 -10.79 14.36 -9.32
CA THR A 38 -9.44 14.89 -9.28
C THR A 38 -8.51 13.95 -10.07
N ALA A 39 -7.64 14.52 -10.90
CA ALA A 39 -6.70 13.73 -11.68
C ALA A 39 -5.79 12.94 -10.72
N ALA A 40 -5.76 11.61 -10.87
CA ALA A 40 -4.87 10.76 -10.08
C ALA A 40 -3.41 11.24 -10.22
N PRO A 41 -2.62 11.22 -9.14
CA PRO A 41 -1.22 11.63 -9.18
C PRO A 41 -0.46 10.83 -10.24
N THR A 42 0.35 11.52 -11.04
CA THR A 42 1.20 10.88 -12.06
C THR A 42 2.43 10.30 -11.36
N VAL A 43 2.36 9.02 -10.99
CA VAL A 43 3.50 8.31 -10.41
C VAL A 43 4.40 7.80 -11.55
N ALA A 44 5.62 8.33 -11.64
CA ALA A 44 6.63 7.84 -12.57
C ALA A 44 7.33 6.60 -11.97
N THR A 45 7.00 5.41 -12.48
CA THR A 45 7.68 4.16 -12.11
C THR A 45 8.96 3.98 -12.93
N THR A 46 10.10 3.72 -12.30
CA THR A 46 11.40 3.51 -12.96
C THR A 46 11.81 2.04 -12.90
N ALA A 47 11.61 1.28 -13.97
CA ALA A 47 12.06 -0.11 -14.02
C ALA A 47 13.61 -0.23 -14.25
N PRO A 48 14.30 -1.33 -13.88
CA PRO A 48 15.77 -1.50 -13.93
C PRO A 48 16.34 -2.02 -15.27
N ALA A 49 17.57 -1.60 -15.63
CA ALA A 49 18.13 -1.53 -16.99
C ALA A 49 18.31 -2.85 -17.79
N ALA A 50 17.23 -3.42 -18.35
CA ALA A 50 17.33 -4.41 -19.43
C ALA A 50 17.47 -3.76 -20.82
N LYS A 51 18.27 -4.37 -21.73
CA LYS A 51 18.45 -3.91 -23.11
C LYS A 51 17.14 -3.98 -23.89
N ALA A 52 16.71 -2.86 -24.48
CA ALA A 52 15.53 -2.80 -25.31
C ALA A 52 15.63 -3.75 -26.52
N VAL A 53 14.60 -4.59 -26.73
CA VAL A 53 14.46 -5.37 -27.95
C VAL A 53 14.14 -4.40 -29.09
N THR A 54 15.10 -4.18 -29.98
CA THR A 54 14.98 -3.30 -31.14
C THR A 54 14.91 -4.12 -32.43
N GLY A 55 13.98 -3.77 -33.32
CA GLY A 55 13.76 -4.46 -34.58
C GLY A 55 12.81 -3.67 -35.46
N LEU A 56 13.00 -3.72 -36.79
CA LEU A 56 12.17 -3.01 -37.76
C LEU A 56 10.73 -3.54 -37.68
N VAL A 57 9.74 -2.66 -37.51
CA VAL A 57 8.32 -3.03 -37.52
C VAL A 57 7.65 -2.52 -38.80
N ALA A 58 6.48 -3.06 -39.12
CA ALA A 58 5.75 -2.69 -40.33
C ALA A 58 5.51 -1.18 -40.43
N GLY A 59 5.67 -0.64 -41.65
CA GLY A 59 5.52 0.77 -41.98
C GLY A 59 6.78 1.62 -41.78
N GLU A 60 7.71 1.21 -40.93
CA GLU A 60 8.89 2.03 -40.63
C GLU A 60 9.79 2.27 -41.85
N PRO A 61 10.43 3.45 -41.96
CA PRO A 61 11.32 3.74 -43.06
C PRO A 61 12.45 2.70 -43.16
N THR A 62 12.54 2.04 -44.32
CA THR A 62 13.64 1.14 -44.65
C THR A 62 14.13 1.40 -46.07
N ALA A 63 15.26 0.78 -46.42
CA ALA A 63 15.81 0.92 -47.76
C ALA A 63 16.51 -0.33 -48.27
N VAL A 64 16.36 -0.55 -49.58
CA VAL A 64 17.18 -1.49 -50.34
C VAL A 64 18.11 -0.67 -51.24
N SER A 65 19.39 -0.69 -50.90
CA SER A 65 20.44 0.01 -51.64
C SER A 65 21.51 -0.94 -52.17
N GLY A 66 22.24 -0.48 -53.17
CA GLY A 66 23.33 -1.25 -53.76
C GLY A 66 23.92 -0.57 -54.99
N LYS A 67 24.75 -1.32 -55.72
CA LYS A 67 25.40 -0.86 -56.96
C LYS A 67 25.06 -1.84 -58.08
N ALA A 68 24.49 -1.31 -59.16
CA ALA A 68 24.18 -2.09 -60.35
C ALA A 68 25.43 -2.30 -61.21
N ARG A 69 25.40 -3.33 -62.07
CA ARG A 69 26.51 -3.60 -63.00
C ARG A 69 26.69 -2.47 -64.02
N HIS A 70 25.60 -1.87 -64.49
CA HIS A 70 25.59 -0.80 -65.50
C HIS A 70 24.68 0.35 -65.05
N ARG A 71 24.87 1.53 -65.65
CA ARG A 71 24.00 2.69 -65.43
C ARG A 71 22.67 2.47 -66.18
N GLY A 72 21.55 2.80 -65.55
CA GLY A 72 20.24 2.68 -66.19
C GLY A 72 19.08 2.57 -65.21
N THR A 73 17.90 2.23 -65.71
CA THR A 73 16.73 1.94 -64.88
C THR A 73 16.86 0.58 -64.24
N VAL A 74 16.65 0.53 -62.93
CA VAL A 74 16.59 -0.68 -62.12
C VAL A 74 15.21 -0.78 -61.48
N VAL A 75 14.77 -2.02 -61.24
CA VAL A 75 13.44 -2.36 -60.71
C VAL A 75 13.62 -3.13 -59.41
N LEU A 76 13.03 -2.64 -58.33
CA LEU A 76 12.88 -3.37 -57.08
C LEU A 76 11.75 -4.39 -57.24
N GLN A 77 12.03 -5.64 -56.92
CA GLN A 77 11.05 -6.72 -56.88
C GLN A 77 10.99 -7.33 -55.49
N ARG A 78 9.80 -7.70 -55.02
CA ARG A 78 9.60 -8.52 -53.82
C ARG A 78 9.29 -9.97 -54.20
N GLN A 79 9.65 -10.89 -53.34
CA GLN A 79 9.29 -12.30 -53.47
C GLN A 79 7.86 -12.52 -52.98
N ALA A 80 7.04 -13.20 -53.78
CA ALA A 80 5.70 -13.65 -53.44
C ALA A 80 5.55 -15.12 -53.87
N GLY A 81 5.72 -16.03 -52.92
CA GLY A 81 5.88 -17.46 -53.19
C GLY A 81 7.08 -17.74 -54.11
N LYS A 82 6.83 -18.41 -55.24
CA LYS A 82 7.86 -18.69 -56.27
C LYS A 82 8.04 -17.55 -57.29
N ARG A 83 7.26 -16.46 -57.20
CA ARG A 83 7.26 -15.36 -58.19
C ARG A 83 7.91 -14.10 -57.62
N TRP A 84 8.39 -13.24 -58.51
CA TRP A 84 8.95 -11.93 -58.17
C TRP A 84 8.06 -10.83 -58.73
N VAL A 85 7.54 -9.98 -57.86
CA VAL A 85 6.59 -8.92 -58.19
C VAL A 85 7.28 -7.57 -58.14
N GLN A 86 7.13 -6.76 -59.17
CA GLN A 86 7.66 -5.39 -59.21
C GLN A 86 6.99 -4.53 -58.12
N VAL A 87 7.82 -3.82 -57.37
CA VAL A 87 7.39 -2.90 -56.29
C VAL A 87 7.63 -1.45 -56.69
N ALA A 88 8.80 -1.16 -57.26
CA ALA A 88 9.18 0.18 -57.66
C ALA A 88 10.26 0.15 -58.75
N GLN A 89 10.48 1.25 -59.46
CA GLN A 89 11.58 1.42 -60.40
C GLN A 89 12.27 2.78 -60.21
N ARG A 90 13.58 2.84 -60.49
CA ARG A 90 14.36 4.08 -60.39
C ARG A 90 15.59 4.02 -61.30
N ARG A 91 16.12 5.18 -61.69
CA ARG A 91 17.40 5.28 -62.42
C ARG A 91 18.58 5.29 -61.44
N THR A 92 19.64 4.57 -61.76
CA THR A 92 20.90 4.62 -60.98
C THR A 92 21.60 5.97 -61.13
N ASP A 93 22.39 6.37 -60.14
CA ASP A 93 23.24 7.55 -60.22
C ASP A 93 24.42 7.38 -61.21
N ARG A 94 25.29 8.40 -61.32
CA ARG A 94 26.49 8.38 -62.17
C ARG A 94 27.47 7.27 -61.76
N SER A 95 27.48 6.90 -60.48
CA SER A 95 28.28 5.83 -59.88
C SER A 95 27.61 4.44 -59.93
N ARG A 96 26.47 4.31 -60.62
CA ARG A 96 25.63 3.10 -60.74
C ARG A 96 24.97 2.66 -59.43
N ARG A 97 24.92 3.51 -58.40
CA ARG A 97 24.24 3.20 -57.15
C ARG A 97 22.74 3.45 -57.26
N TYR A 98 21.98 2.72 -56.46
CA TYR A 98 20.55 2.90 -56.29
C TYR A 98 20.20 2.83 -54.81
N VAL A 99 19.12 3.52 -54.45
CA VAL A 99 18.48 3.44 -53.13
C VAL A 99 16.98 3.47 -53.37
N PHE A 100 16.29 2.40 -52.96
CA PHE A 100 14.84 2.37 -52.87
C PHE A 100 14.47 2.57 -51.40
N ARG A 101 13.86 3.70 -51.06
CA ARG A 101 13.29 3.97 -49.73
C ARG A 101 11.81 3.66 -49.76
N PHE A 102 11.32 2.93 -48.76
CA PHE A 102 9.92 2.53 -48.63
C PHE A 102 9.62 2.19 -47.17
N GLY A 103 8.34 2.16 -46.78
CA GLY A 103 7.93 1.67 -45.47
C GLY A 103 8.06 0.14 -45.39
N ALA A 104 8.54 -0.38 -44.27
CA ALA A 104 8.74 -1.79 -44.06
C ALA A 104 7.44 -2.58 -44.33
N PRO A 105 7.52 -3.76 -44.98
CA PRO A 105 6.35 -4.57 -45.30
C PRO A 105 5.66 -5.08 -44.03
N ALA A 106 4.41 -5.56 -44.15
CA ALA A 106 3.68 -6.16 -43.04
C ALA A 106 4.32 -7.46 -42.49
N ALA A 107 5.11 -8.15 -43.33
CA ALA A 107 5.82 -9.38 -42.96
C ALA A 107 7.24 -9.39 -43.53
N THR A 108 8.13 -10.16 -42.91
CA THR A 108 9.50 -10.36 -43.40
C THR A 108 9.48 -10.75 -44.88
N THR A 109 10.11 -9.93 -45.72
CA THR A 109 10.01 -10.04 -47.17
C THR A 109 11.39 -9.99 -47.82
N THR A 110 11.61 -10.87 -48.78
CA THR A 110 12.84 -10.87 -49.59
C THR A 110 12.66 -9.99 -50.82
N TYR A 111 13.63 -9.10 -51.03
CA TYR A 111 13.70 -8.20 -52.18
C TYR A 111 14.89 -8.51 -53.07
N ARG A 112 14.79 -8.19 -54.35
CA ARG A 112 15.92 -8.12 -55.27
C ARG A 112 15.78 -6.92 -56.19
N VAL A 113 16.88 -6.51 -56.79
CA VAL A 113 16.89 -5.43 -57.79
C VAL A 113 17.34 -5.99 -59.12
N VAL A 114 16.58 -5.71 -60.18
CA VAL A 114 16.87 -6.17 -61.55
C VAL A 114 17.06 -5.00 -62.49
N ALA A 115 17.95 -5.13 -63.49
CA ALA A 115 18.04 -4.15 -64.56
C ALA A 115 16.77 -4.20 -65.44
N ALA A 116 16.19 -3.04 -65.76
CA ALA A 116 15.00 -2.98 -66.61
C ALA A 116 15.29 -3.52 -68.02
N LYS A 117 16.45 -3.17 -68.59
CA LYS A 117 16.92 -3.63 -69.90
C LYS A 117 17.97 -4.73 -69.80
N LYS A 118 17.99 -5.63 -70.79
CA LYS A 118 19.07 -6.61 -70.97
C LYS A 118 20.29 -5.91 -71.56
N VAL A 119 21.49 -6.29 -71.12
CA VAL A 119 22.76 -5.88 -71.72
C VAL A 119 23.44 -7.14 -72.21
N ARG A 120 23.84 -7.20 -73.49
CA ARG A 120 24.41 -8.41 -74.13
C ARG A 120 23.57 -9.67 -73.85
N LYS A 121 22.26 -9.59 -74.11
CA LYS A 121 21.24 -10.66 -73.91
C LYS A 121 21.00 -11.12 -72.46
N LYS A 122 21.76 -10.67 -71.45
CA LYS A 122 21.56 -11.02 -70.03
C LYS A 122 20.95 -9.87 -69.22
N ARG A 123 20.06 -10.19 -68.28
CA ARG A 123 19.50 -9.23 -67.31
C ARG A 123 20.27 -9.35 -66.00
N TRP A 124 20.80 -8.24 -65.50
CA TRP A 124 21.46 -8.21 -64.19
C TRP A 124 20.42 -8.32 -63.08
N VAL A 125 20.72 -9.11 -62.05
CA VAL A 125 19.91 -9.32 -60.84
C VAL A 125 20.84 -9.21 -59.64
N SER A 126 20.44 -8.45 -58.62
CA SER A 126 21.19 -8.35 -57.37
C SER A 126 21.10 -9.65 -56.56
N LYS A 127 22.02 -9.85 -55.61
CA LYS A 127 21.77 -10.81 -54.52
C LYS A 127 20.46 -10.43 -53.81
N PRO A 128 19.59 -11.40 -53.45
CA PRO A 128 18.41 -11.11 -52.66
C PRO A 128 18.79 -10.48 -51.31
N ARG A 129 17.96 -9.57 -50.82
CA ARG A 129 18.07 -8.96 -49.49
C ARG A 129 16.78 -9.20 -48.73
N VAL A 130 16.89 -9.75 -47.53
CA VAL A 130 15.75 -9.96 -46.64
C VAL A 130 15.55 -8.71 -45.80
N VAL A 131 14.38 -8.10 -45.90
CA VAL A 131 13.93 -7.07 -44.94
C VAL A 131 13.17 -7.81 -43.85
N ARG A 132 13.84 -8.03 -42.71
CA ARG A 132 13.25 -8.69 -41.53
C ARG A 132 12.36 -7.69 -40.80
N VAL A 133 11.11 -8.07 -40.59
CA VAL A 133 10.12 -7.30 -39.86
C VAL A 133 9.71 -8.09 -38.64
N THR A 134 9.80 -7.47 -37.47
CA THR A 134 9.39 -8.06 -36.20
C THR A 134 7.92 -7.73 -35.95
N PRO A 135 7.07 -8.74 -35.65
CA PRO A 135 5.68 -8.48 -35.26
C PRO A 135 5.63 -7.63 -33.99
N GLN A 136 4.68 -6.70 -33.95
CA GLN A 136 4.39 -5.94 -32.75
C GLN A 136 3.50 -6.78 -31.83
N ARG A 137 3.88 -6.91 -30.56
CA ARG A 137 3.07 -7.55 -29.51
C ARG A 137 2.83 -6.54 -28.40
N GLY A 138 1.57 -6.40 -27.99
CA GLY A 138 1.18 -5.60 -26.84
C GLY A 138 0.62 -6.46 -25.71
N THR A 139 0.93 -6.10 -24.48
CA THR A 139 0.33 -6.66 -23.27
C THR A 139 -0.22 -5.55 -22.40
N VAL A 140 -1.26 -5.88 -21.63
CA VAL A 140 -1.72 -5.14 -20.47
C VAL A 140 -1.69 -6.12 -19.31
N THR A 141 -1.22 -5.66 -18.16
CA THR A 141 -1.26 -6.36 -16.88
C THR A 141 -2.01 -5.48 -15.91
N VAL A 142 -3.04 -6.05 -15.29
CA VAL A 142 -3.86 -5.48 -14.22
C VAL A 142 -4.21 -6.62 -13.27
N PRO A 143 -4.49 -6.34 -11.99
CA PRO A 143 -5.05 -7.36 -11.09
C PRO A 143 -6.32 -8.00 -11.67
N ALA A 144 -6.53 -9.29 -11.40
CA ALA A 144 -7.69 -10.03 -11.91
C ALA A 144 -9.02 -9.54 -11.29
N ALA A 145 -8.96 -9.07 -10.05
CA ALA A 145 -10.09 -8.51 -9.33
C ALA A 145 -9.66 -7.34 -8.42
N THR A 146 -10.62 -6.56 -7.97
CA THR A 146 -10.42 -5.44 -7.03
C THR A 146 -11.74 -5.03 -6.38
N GLN A 147 -11.68 -4.26 -5.30
CA GLN A 147 -12.85 -3.55 -4.77
C GLN A 147 -13.20 -2.33 -5.62
N ALA A 148 -14.45 -1.88 -5.54
CA ALA A 148 -14.86 -0.64 -6.19
C ALA A 148 -14.02 0.55 -5.66
N ARG A 149 -13.75 1.52 -6.54
CA ARG A 149 -13.01 2.75 -6.22
C ARG A 149 -11.55 2.56 -5.76
N THR A 150 -10.99 1.34 -5.83
CA THR A 150 -9.54 1.15 -5.68
C THR A 150 -8.80 1.66 -6.91
N ARG A 151 -7.75 2.44 -6.67
CA ARG A 151 -6.80 2.92 -7.68
C ARG A 151 -5.69 1.89 -7.85
N LEU A 152 -5.51 1.43 -9.09
CA LEU A 152 -4.64 0.28 -9.40
C LEU A 152 -3.69 0.60 -10.55
N PRO A 153 -2.51 -0.04 -10.58
CA PRO A 153 -1.62 0.05 -11.72
C PRO A 153 -2.19 -0.77 -12.89
N ALA A 154 -2.14 -0.18 -14.08
CA ALA A 154 -2.27 -0.88 -15.34
C ALA A 154 -0.95 -0.75 -16.11
N THR A 155 -0.20 -1.85 -16.12
CA THR A 155 1.11 -1.92 -16.78
C THR A 155 0.92 -2.36 -18.23
N VAL A 156 1.42 -1.55 -19.15
CA VAL A 156 1.37 -1.80 -20.59
C VAL A 156 2.77 -2.07 -21.09
N ALA A 157 2.94 -3.04 -21.97
CA ALA A 157 4.21 -3.22 -22.68
C ALA A 157 3.99 -3.50 -24.16
N PHE A 158 4.82 -2.91 -25.01
CA PHE A 158 4.86 -3.21 -26.45
C PHE A 158 6.28 -3.60 -26.88
N THR A 159 6.37 -4.73 -27.58
CA THR A 159 7.62 -5.20 -28.18
C THR A 159 7.48 -5.29 -29.71
N PRO A 160 8.48 -4.84 -30.49
CA PRO A 160 9.67 -4.10 -30.09
C PRO A 160 9.39 -2.70 -29.53
N ALA A 161 10.25 -2.22 -28.63
CA ALA A 161 10.09 -0.94 -27.93
C ALA A 161 10.13 0.27 -28.86
N ARG A 162 9.28 1.29 -28.61
CA ARG A 162 9.30 2.59 -29.31
C ARG A 162 9.20 3.74 -28.31
N PRO A 163 10.35 4.19 -27.75
CA PRO A 163 10.36 5.21 -26.72
C PRO A 163 9.65 6.49 -27.18
N GLY A 164 8.87 7.08 -26.27
CA GLY A 164 8.05 8.28 -26.51
C GLY A 164 6.75 8.02 -27.27
N ARG A 165 6.52 6.80 -27.79
CA ARG A 165 5.31 6.47 -28.55
C ARG A 165 4.07 6.57 -27.64
N PRO A 166 3.02 7.32 -28.05
CA PRO A 166 1.79 7.40 -27.28
C PRO A 166 1.09 6.04 -27.17
N VAL A 167 0.60 5.77 -25.96
CA VAL A 167 -0.20 4.60 -25.60
C VAL A 167 -1.53 5.10 -25.04
N GLN A 168 -2.62 4.53 -25.50
CA GLN A 168 -3.96 4.73 -24.94
C GLN A 168 -4.37 3.45 -24.23
N LEU A 169 -4.62 3.53 -22.93
CA LEU A 169 -5.33 2.47 -22.22
C LEU A 169 -6.83 2.67 -22.45
N GLN A 170 -7.49 1.64 -22.94
CA GLN A 170 -8.92 1.65 -23.24
C GLN A 170 -9.65 0.64 -22.35
N ALA A 171 -10.79 1.05 -21.80
CA ALA A 171 -11.72 0.18 -21.10
C ALA A 171 -12.93 -0.14 -21.99
N ARG A 172 -13.53 -1.31 -21.80
CA ARG A 172 -14.76 -1.71 -22.48
C ARG A 172 -15.97 -1.14 -21.75
N VAL A 173 -16.84 -0.44 -22.47
CA VAL A 173 -18.08 0.15 -21.95
C VAL A 173 -19.28 -0.67 -22.47
N GLY A 174 -20.08 -1.21 -21.55
CA GLY A 174 -21.22 -2.07 -21.88
C GLY A 174 -20.82 -3.27 -22.73
N SER A 175 -21.63 -3.59 -23.75
CA SER A 175 -21.43 -4.79 -24.58
C SER A 175 -20.42 -4.64 -25.73
N GLY A 176 -19.82 -3.47 -26.00
CA GLY A 176 -18.97 -3.38 -27.20
C GLY A 176 -18.03 -2.19 -27.42
N ALA A 177 -18.30 -1.01 -26.87
CA ALA A 177 -17.46 0.15 -27.20
C ALA A 177 -16.17 0.18 -26.37
N TRP A 178 -15.07 0.62 -26.97
CA TRP A 178 -13.81 0.87 -26.27
C TRP A 178 -13.63 2.38 -26.07
N ARG A 179 -13.42 2.80 -24.82
CA ARG A 179 -13.18 4.20 -24.46
C ARG A 179 -11.79 4.35 -23.88
N THR A 180 -11.03 5.35 -24.34
CA THR A 180 -9.75 5.71 -23.70
C THR A 180 -10.01 6.22 -22.29
N VAL A 181 -9.41 5.57 -21.31
CA VAL A 181 -9.51 5.92 -19.88
C VAL A 181 -8.24 6.57 -19.35
N ALA A 182 -7.09 6.27 -19.98
CA ALA A 182 -5.82 6.87 -19.65
C ALA A 182 -4.90 6.92 -20.87
N THR A 183 -3.91 7.80 -20.85
CA THR A 183 -2.87 7.89 -21.87
C THR A 183 -1.50 8.00 -21.23
N ALA A 184 -0.52 7.33 -21.82
CA ALA A 184 0.88 7.41 -21.42
C ALA A 184 1.79 7.42 -22.65
N ARG A 185 3.10 7.44 -22.40
CA ARG A 185 4.13 7.27 -23.43
C ARG A 185 4.99 6.08 -23.07
N GLN A 186 5.40 5.33 -24.09
CA GLN A 186 6.35 4.24 -23.92
C GLN A 186 7.69 4.76 -23.37
N ASP A 187 8.22 4.07 -22.37
CA ASP A 187 9.57 4.23 -21.87
C ASP A 187 10.61 3.64 -22.86
N ALA A 188 11.87 3.57 -22.42
CA ALA A 188 12.97 3.01 -23.20
C ALA A 188 12.75 1.53 -23.61
N ARG A 189 11.92 0.78 -22.87
CA ARG A 189 11.64 -0.66 -23.04
C ARG A 189 10.29 -0.93 -23.71
N GLY A 190 9.54 0.12 -24.05
CA GLY A 190 8.21 -0.02 -24.64
C GLY A 190 7.11 -0.20 -23.59
N GLY A 191 7.46 -0.03 -22.30
CA GLY A 191 6.56 -0.09 -21.16
C GLY A 191 5.88 1.24 -20.87
N ALA A 192 4.75 1.22 -20.18
CA ALA A 192 4.11 2.38 -19.58
C ALA A 192 3.22 1.92 -18.42
N VAL A 193 3.18 2.67 -17.32
CA VAL A 193 2.26 2.44 -16.22
C VAL A 193 1.26 3.59 -16.16
N VAL A 194 -0.01 3.28 -15.94
CA VAL A 194 -1.06 4.27 -15.66
C VAL A 194 -1.89 3.79 -14.49
N VAL A 195 -2.42 4.72 -13.69
CA VAL A 195 -3.34 4.39 -12.61
C VAL A 195 -4.77 4.42 -13.15
N VAL A 196 -5.56 3.41 -12.80
CA VAL A 196 -6.99 3.31 -13.15
C VAL A 196 -7.84 3.05 -11.92
N GLU A 197 -9.09 3.53 -11.97
CA GLU A 197 -10.10 3.31 -10.93
C GLU A 197 -11.34 2.68 -11.61
N PRO A 198 -11.43 1.34 -11.68
CA PRO A 198 -12.56 0.68 -12.31
C PRO A 198 -13.82 0.81 -11.45
N ALA A 199 -14.83 1.51 -11.98
CA ALA A 199 -16.14 1.62 -11.31
C ALA A 199 -17.01 0.35 -11.44
N ALA A 200 -16.71 -0.52 -12.41
CA ALA A 200 -17.41 -1.78 -12.64
C ALA A 200 -16.51 -2.79 -13.36
N THR A 201 -16.88 -4.06 -13.30
CA THR A 201 -16.24 -5.15 -14.06
C THR A 201 -16.13 -4.78 -15.54
N THR A 202 -14.91 -4.79 -16.06
CA THR A 202 -14.61 -4.35 -17.43
C THR A 202 -13.46 -5.16 -18.03
N SER A 203 -13.04 -4.80 -19.23
CA SER A 203 -11.80 -5.29 -19.81
C SER A 203 -10.98 -4.13 -20.34
N TYR A 204 -9.66 -4.24 -20.19
CA TYR A 204 -8.68 -3.30 -20.68
C TYR A 204 -7.95 -3.83 -21.90
N ARG A 205 -7.59 -2.91 -22.80
CA ARG A 205 -6.58 -3.11 -23.84
C ARG A 205 -5.77 -1.84 -24.01
N ALA A 206 -4.52 -1.97 -24.44
CA ALA A 206 -3.70 -0.85 -24.82
C ALA A 206 -3.64 -0.71 -26.34
N VAL A 207 -3.63 0.53 -26.82
CA VAL A 207 -3.51 0.87 -28.24
C VAL A 207 -2.39 1.88 -28.42
N THR A 208 -1.47 1.59 -29.34
CA THR A 208 -0.45 2.56 -29.76
C THR A 208 -0.84 3.21 -31.07
N THR A 209 -0.61 4.52 -31.19
CA THR A 209 -0.84 5.25 -32.45
C THR A 209 0.30 5.00 -33.46
N GLY A 210 0.13 5.41 -34.71
CA GLY A 210 1.24 5.40 -35.67
C GLY A 210 2.40 6.29 -35.21
N TRP A 211 3.64 5.83 -35.33
CA TRP A 211 4.81 6.52 -34.75
C TRP A 211 6.06 6.35 -35.60
N HIS A 212 6.62 7.45 -36.11
CA HIS A 212 7.80 7.44 -37.01
C HIS A 212 7.70 6.42 -38.17
N GLY A 213 6.49 6.25 -38.71
CA GLY A 213 6.18 5.27 -39.77
C GLY A 213 5.77 3.89 -39.27
N ALA A 214 6.05 3.53 -38.01
CA ALA A 214 5.50 2.31 -37.41
C ALA A 214 3.98 2.35 -37.40
N VAL A 215 3.35 1.27 -37.87
CA VAL A 215 1.89 1.13 -37.84
C VAL A 215 1.38 0.94 -36.41
N ALA A 216 0.14 1.39 -36.14
CA ALA A 216 -0.56 1.18 -34.87
C ALA A 216 -0.59 -0.31 -34.47
N ALA A 217 -0.59 -0.57 -33.16
CA ALA A 217 -0.71 -1.91 -32.60
C ALA A 217 -1.62 -1.92 -31.38
N THR A 218 -2.25 -3.07 -31.11
CA THR A 218 -3.17 -3.27 -29.99
C THR A 218 -2.70 -4.46 -29.16
N SER A 219 -2.85 -4.38 -27.84
CA SER A 219 -2.54 -5.48 -26.93
C SER A 219 -3.59 -6.58 -26.95
N VAL A 220 -3.26 -7.72 -26.33
CA VAL A 220 -4.28 -8.63 -25.83
C VAL A 220 -5.18 -7.93 -24.80
N THR A 221 -6.45 -8.35 -24.71
CA THR A 221 -7.42 -7.83 -23.75
C THR A 221 -7.26 -8.53 -22.40
N ARG A 222 -7.41 -7.80 -21.30
CA ARG A 222 -7.46 -8.34 -19.93
C ARG A 222 -8.71 -7.89 -19.21
N ALA A 223 -9.42 -8.83 -18.61
CA ALA A 223 -10.59 -8.54 -17.78
C ALA A 223 -10.13 -8.15 -16.36
N ILE A 224 -10.94 -7.32 -15.71
CA ILE A 224 -10.87 -7.05 -14.29
C ILE A 224 -12.28 -7.16 -13.70
N THR A 225 -12.40 -7.89 -12.59
CA THR A 225 -13.64 -8.02 -11.85
C THR A 225 -13.67 -7.01 -10.71
N VAL A 226 -14.69 -6.16 -10.67
CA VAL A 226 -14.94 -5.30 -9.50
C VAL A 226 -15.85 -6.09 -8.56
N ARG A 227 -15.32 -6.45 -7.39
CA ARG A 227 -16.03 -7.16 -6.32
C ARG A 227 -17.04 -6.20 -5.68
N ALA A 228 -18.19 -6.73 -5.29
CA ALA A 228 -19.12 -5.99 -4.45
C ALA A 228 -18.46 -5.68 -3.09
N PRO A 229 -18.87 -4.59 -2.41
CA PRO A 229 -18.46 -4.35 -1.02
C PRO A 229 -18.74 -5.57 -0.15
N ARG A 230 -17.88 -5.82 0.83
CA ARG A 230 -18.14 -6.86 1.85
C ARG A 230 -19.38 -6.45 2.64
N THR A 231 -20.23 -7.42 2.95
CA THR A 231 -21.42 -7.21 3.79
C THR A 231 -21.13 -7.43 5.26
N GLU A 232 -20.08 -8.19 5.57
CA GLU A 232 -19.61 -8.42 6.93
C GLU A 232 -18.31 -7.62 7.16
N PRO A 233 -18.11 -7.08 8.37
CA PRO A 233 -16.86 -6.46 8.76
C PRO A 233 -15.66 -7.40 8.57
N TRP A 234 -14.48 -6.86 8.29
CA TRP A 234 -13.23 -7.59 8.49
C TRP A 234 -12.74 -7.44 9.93
N VAL A 235 -11.96 -8.44 10.35
CA VAL A 235 -11.11 -8.39 11.54
C VAL A 235 -9.70 -8.74 11.08
N THR A 236 -8.74 -7.86 11.37
CA THR A 236 -7.33 -8.05 11.01
C THR A 236 -6.51 -8.05 12.31
N GLY A 237 -5.98 -9.22 12.69
CA GLY A 237 -5.23 -9.39 13.93
C GLY A 237 -3.73 -9.37 13.68
N TYR A 238 -2.98 -8.52 14.39
CA TYR A 238 -1.52 -8.54 14.35
C TYR A 238 -0.98 -9.56 15.35
N TYR A 239 -0.09 -10.44 14.90
CA TYR A 239 0.70 -11.32 15.74
C TYR A 239 2.16 -10.87 15.72
N ALA A 240 2.66 -10.36 16.84
CA ALA A 240 4.04 -9.94 16.98
C ALA A 240 4.93 -11.17 17.18
N GLY A 241 5.58 -11.62 16.11
CA GLY A 241 6.43 -12.80 16.10
C GLY A 241 7.59 -12.73 17.10
N TRP A 242 8.04 -11.55 17.53
CA TRP A 242 9.08 -11.43 18.58
C TRP A 242 8.57 -11.77 20.00
N PHE A 243 7.26 -11.94 20.21
CA PHE A 243 6.66 -12.37 21.48
C PHE A 243 6.22 -13.84 21.50
N TRP A 244 6.48 -14.58 20.41
CA TRP A 244 5.91 -15.91 20.20
C TRP A 244 6.19 -16.95 21.28
N ASN A 245 7.32 -16.83 21.99
CA ASN A 245 7.76 -17.80 22.99
C ASN A 245 7.63 -17.28 24.42
N SER A 246 6.85 -16.23 24.62
CA SER A 246 6.79 -15.56 25.93
C SER A 246 5.40 -15.10 26.33
N TRP A 247 4.47 -14.87 25.40
CA TRP A 247 3.20 -14.21 25.69
C TRP A 247 1.97 -14.91 25.11
N TYR A 248 2.03 -15.37 23.86
CA TYR A 248 0.92 -16.09 23.24
C TYR A 248 1.51 -17.15 22.34
N ASP A 249 1.28 -18.42 22.68
CA ASP A 249 1.80 -19.55 21.94
C ASP A 249 1.08 -19.64 20.58
N PRO A 250 1.78 -19.88 19.46
CA PRO A 250 1.19 -19.92 18.12
C PRO A 250 0.03 -20.91 17.96
N GLU A 251 0.05 -22.01 18.71
CA GLU A 251 -0.96 -23.07 18.66
C GLU A 251 -2.29 -22.66 19.31
N ASP A 252 -2.27 -21.67 20.20
CA ASP A 252 -3.44 -21.18 20.93
C ASP A 252 -4.14 -20.00 20.23
N VAL A 253 -3.58 -19.50 19.13
CA VAL A 253 -4.17 -18.39 18.36
C VAL A 253 -5.45 -18.86 17.68
N ASP A 254 -6.60 -18.33 18.10
CA ASP A 254 -7.88 -18.60 17.41
C ASP A 254 -7.95 -17.84 16.07
N LEU A 255 -7.46 -18.48 15.01
CA LEU A 255 -7.46 -17.91 13.67
C LEU A 255 -8.87 -17.79 13.08
N THR A 256 -9.89 -18.43 13.67
CA THR A 256 -11.30 -18.27 13.27
C THR A 256 -11.94 -17.01 13.86
N ALA A 257 -11.26 -16.33 14.78
CA ALA A 257 -11.66 -15.04 15.34
C ALA A 257 -11.30 -13.84 14.43
N MET A 258 -10.62 -14.09 13.32
CA MET A 258 -10.21 -13.05 12.39
C MET A 258 -10.44 -13.44 10.92
N THR A 259 -10.38 -12.45 10.05
CA THR A 259 -10.44 -12.65 8.59
C THR A 259 -9.08 -12.49 7.93
N HIS A 260 -8.17 -11.77 8.58
CA HIS A 260 -6.79 -11.60 8.15
C HIS A 260 -5.88 -11.71 9.38
N LEU A 261 -4.84 -12.52 9.26
CA LEU A 261 -3.72 -12.55 10.21
C LEU A 261 -2.60 -11.69 9.61
N VAL A 262 -2.08 -10.75 10.38
CA VAL A 262 -0.85 -10.02 10.03
C VAL A 262 0.27 -10.58 10.88
N PHE A 263 1.25 -11.25 10.27
CA PHE A 263 2.43 -11.74 10.98
C PHE A 263 3.53 -10.68 10.98
N GLY A 264 3.91 -10.27 12.20
CA GLY A 264 4.95 -9.29 12.46
C GLY A 264 6.31 -9.97 12.72
N ARG A 265 7.40 -9.58 12.07
CA ARG A 265 7.49 -8.62 10.95
C ARG A 265 8.77 -8.80 10.15
N VAL A 266 8.84 -8.15 9.00
CA VAL A 266 10.09 -7.80 8.30
C VAL A 266 10.23 -6.28 8.14
N ALA A 267 11.42 -5.78 7.83
CA ALA A 267 11.68 -4.36 7.60
C ALA A 267 12.50 -4.11 6.32
N PRO A 268 12.46 -2.89 5.75
CA PRO A 268 13.38 -2.51 4.69
C PRO A 268 14.82 -2.35 5.21
N GLY A 269 15.80 -2.82 4.43
CA GLY A 269 17.21 -2.60 4.71
C GLY A 269 17.61 -1.12 4.72
N GLY A 270 18.66 -0.79 5.48
CA GLY A 270 19.10 0.58 5.77
C GLY A 270 18.39 1.24 6.97
N GLY A 271 17.42 0.56 7.57
CA GLY A 271 16.68 0.99 8.76
C GLY A 271 17.26 0.50 10.07
N GLY A 272 16.39 0.33 11.08
CA GLY A 272 16.77 -0.07 12.45
C GLY A 272 17.37 -1.48 12.56
N LEU A 273 17.00 -2.37 11.63
CA LEU A 273 17.51 -3.76 11.58
C LEU A 273 18.83 -3.90 10.82
N GLY A 274 19.39 -2.82 10.29
CA GLY A 274 20.60 -2.86 9.45
C GLY A 274 20.26 -3.20 7.99
N GLY A 275 21.08 -4.04 7.36
CA GLY A 275 20.91 -4.40 5.94
C GLY A 275 21.33 -3.32 4.95
N GLU A 276 21.35 -3.66 3.67
CA GLU A 276 21.55 -2.69 2.59
C GLU A 276 20.19 -2.20 2.06
N PRO A 277 20.08 -0.93 1.63
CA PRO A 277 18.86 -0.44 1.00
C PRO A 277 18.38 -1.34 -0.14
N GLY A 278 17.11 -1.73 -0.06
CA GLY A 278 16.44 -2.65 -0.97
C GLY A 278 16.43 -4.11 -0.55
N ASP A 279 17.06 -4.47 0.57
CA ASP A 279 16.89 -5.78 1.20
C ASP A 279 15.65 -5.83 2.11
N VAL A 280 15.25 -7.05 2.46
CA VAL A 280 14.16 -7.37 3.40
C VAL A 280 14.81 -8.03 4.61
N GLU A 281 14.74 -7.36 5.77
CA GLU A 281 15.39 -7.77 7.00
C GLU A 281 14.39 -8.40 7.97
N LEU A 282 14.77 -9.51 8.60
CA LEU A 282 13.91 -10.26 9.52
C LEU A 282 13.81 -9.54 10.88
N GLY A 283 12.59 -9.18 11.29
CA GLY A 283 12.32 -8.44 12.53
C GLY A 283 11.74 -9.29 13.65
N ALA A 284 11.21 -10.48 13.34
CA ALA A 284 10.69 -11.44 14.30
C ALA A 284 11.72 -12.52 14.73
N VAL A 285 12.96 -12.38 14.25
CA VAL A 285 14.14 -13.14 14.68
C VAL A 285 13.86 -14.66 14.71
N SER A 286 13.81 -15.27 15.89
CA SER A 286 13.71 -16.73 16.05
C SER A 286 12.38 -17.31 15.58
N ALA A 287 11.34 -16.48 15.41
CA ALA A 287 10.07 -16.92 14.82
C ALA A 287 10.14 -17.10 13.30
N GLN A 288 11.15 -16.50 12.64
CA GLN A 288 11.37 -16.56 11.20
C GLN A 288 12.60 -17.40 10.82
N GLU A 289 13.43 -17.75 11.80
CA GLU A 289 14.51 -18.70 11.62
C GLU A 289 13.92 -20.10 11.32
N GLY A 290 14.61 -20.86 10.46
CA GLY A 290 14.09 -22.08 9.83
C GLY A 290 13.66 -23.21 10.79
N PRO A 291 13.42 -24.43 10.27
CA PRO A 291 12.74 -25.53 10.98
C PRO A 291 13.06 -25.62 12.47
N LEU A 292 12.11 -25.25 13.33
CA LEU A 292 12.32 -25.35 14.77
C LEU A 292 12.13 -26.80 15.19
N SER A 293 13.21 -27.58 15.13
CA SER A 293 13.18 -29.04 15.39
C SER A 293 12.70 -29.45 16.78
N TRP A 294 12.61 -28.50 17.70
CA TRP A 294 12.16 -28.69 19.08
C TRP A 294 10.73 -28.20 19.32
N ALA A 295 10.15 -27.46 18.38
CA ALA A 295 8.80 -26.93 18.47
C ALA A 295 7.82 -27.81 17.67
N PRO A 296 6.52 -27.85 18.01
CA PRO A 296 5.55 -28.77 17.41
C PRO A 296 5.11 -28.36 15.99
N TYR A 297 5.91 -27.56 15.28
CA TYR A 297 5.60 -26.98 13.98
C TYR A 297 5.96 -27.89 12.79
N ASP A 298 6.22 -29.18 13.02
CA ASP A 298 6.59 -30.16 11.99
C ASP A 298 7.80 -29.74 11.12
N GLY A 299 8.76 -29.02 11.72
CA GLY A 299 9.93 -28.52 11.00
C GLY A 299 9.66 -27.27 10.15
N ARG A 300 8.63 -26.49 10.49
CA ARG A 300 8.41 -25.13 9.97
C ARG A 300 9.01 -24.08 10.93
N SER A 301 9.14 -22.84 10.45
CA SER A 301 9.27 -21.67 11.33
C SER A 301 7.91 -21.37 11.98
N VAL A 302 7.88 -20.46 12.97
CA VAL A 302 6.60 -19.99 13.55
C VAL A 302 5.79 -19.22 12.51
N GLU A 303 6.48 -18.43 11.68
CA GLU A 303 5.89 -17.70 10.56
C GLU A 303 5.14 -18.65 9.61
N ASP A 304 5.85 -19.66 9.08
CA ASP A 304 5.27 -20.61 8.12
C ASP A 304 4.14 -21.42 8.75
N TYR A 305 4.29 -21.79 10.04
CA TYR A 305 3.23 -22.48 10.78
C TYR A 305 1.95 -21.64 10.85
N LEU A 306 2.04 -20.38 11.27
CA LEU A 306 0.87 -19.53 11.41
C LEU A 306 0.23 -19.17 10.06
N VAL A 307 1.03 -19.03 8.99
CA VAL A 307 0.49 -18.85 7.64
C VAL A 307 -0.33 -20.08 7.22
N ASP A 308 0.22 -21.28 7.39
CA ASP A 308 -0.48 -22.53 7.05
C ASP A 308 -1.77 -22.71 7.85
N GLU A 309 -1.73 -22.44 9.17
CA GLU A 309 -2.91 -22.54 10.02
C GLU A 309 -3.96 -21.46 9.69
N ALA A 310 -3.53 -20.26 9.28
CA ALA A 310 -4.45 -19.21 8.84
C ALA A 310 -5.23 -19.68 7.61
N HIS A 311 -4.54 -20.22 6.60
CA HIS A 311 -5.20 -20.79 5.42
C HIS A 311 -6.12 -21.96 5.77
N ALA A 312 -5.71 -22.83 6.70
CA ALA A 312 -6.54 -23.94 7.17
C ALA A 312 -7.84 -23.45 7.84
N ALA A 313 -7.80 -22.31 8.53
CA ALA A 313 -8.95 -21.64 9.14
C ALA A 313 -9.80 -20.81 8.15
N GLY A 314 -9.32 -20.59 6.92
CA GLY A 314 -9.96 -19.70 5.95
C GLY A 314 -9.66 -18.20 6.19
N THR A 315 -8.58 -17.92 6.91
CA THR A 315 -8.05 -16.60 7.24
C THR A 315 -6.92 -16.26 6.27
N GLU A 316 -6.96 -15.06 5.71
CA GLU A 316 -5.91 -14.59 4.79
C GLU A 316 -4.65 -14.22 5.60
N ALA A 317 -3.47 -14.62 5.13
CA ALA A 317 -2.21 -14.29 5.80
C ALA A 317 -1.54 -13.09 5.13
N LEU A 318 -1.16 -12.08 5.91
CA LEU A 318 -0.49 -10.87 5.47
C LEU A 318 0.86 -10.71 6.19
N LEU A 319 1.88 -10.28 5.45
CA LEU A 319 3.17 -9.93 6.02
C LEU A 319 3.17 -8.49 6.52
N MET A 320 3.54 -8.24 7.77
CA MET A 320 3.86 -6.89 8.23
C MET A 320 5.23 -6.48 7.69
N LEU A 321 5.24 -5.50 6.79
CA LEU A 321 6.46 -4.86 6.30
C LEU A 321 6.58 -3.49 6.95
N GLY A 322 7.57 -3.33 7.83
CA GLY A 322 7.80 -2.09 8.57
C GLY A 322 7.27 -2.11 10.01
N GLY A 323 7.02 -0.92 10.54
CA GLY A 323 6.81 -0.62 11.96
C GLY A 323 7.36 0.76 12.30
N ASP A 324 7.32 1.12 13.58
CA ASP A 324 7.80 2.41 14.10
C ASP A 324 9.33 2.53 14.16
N GLY A 325 9.81 3.75 14.41
CA GLY A 325 11.20 4.08 14.70
C GLY A 325 12.05 4.21 13.44
N LEU A 326 13.19 3.51 13.40
CA LEU A 326 14.18 3.63 12.32
C LEU A 326 13.80 2.87 11.05
N ASP A 327 12.61 2.30 10.98
CA ASP A 327 12.09 1.67 9.77
C ASP A 327 11.68 2.68 8.71
N GLY A 328 11.11 3.82 9.12
CA GLY A 328 10.84 4.94 8.21
C GLY A 328 12.10 5.33 7.41
N ARG A 329 13.27 5.32 8.05
CA ARG A 329 14.56 5.51 7.37
C ARG A 329 14.83 4.43 6.32
N GLY A 330 14.65 3.17 6.69
CA GLY A 330 14.79 2.02 5.79
C GLY A 330 13.89 2.16 4.57
N PHE A 331 12.63 2.55 4.75
CA PHE A 331 11.72 2.82 3.64
C PHE A 331 12.19 3.96 2.75
N VAL A 332 12.59 5.11 3.31
CA VAL A 332 13.08 6.26 2.53
C VAL A 332 14.24 5.85 1.61
N LEU A 333 15.19 5.08 2.16
CA LEU A 333 16.36 4.59 1.42
C LEU A 333 16.00 3.52 0.38
N SER A 334 15.20 2.53 0.78
CA SER A 334 14.81 1.39 -0.06
C SER A 334 13.83 1.77 -1.18
N THR A 335 13.10 2.88 -1.03
CA THR A 335 12.12 3.36 -2.02
C THR A 335 12.66 4.43 -2.97
N ALA A 336 13.93 4.79 -2.86
CA ALA A 336 14.61 5.63 -3.86
C ALA A 336 14.49 5.01 -5.26
N ASP A 337 14.30 5.83 -6.31
CA ASP A 337 13.99 5.35 -7.68
C ASP A 337 14.99 4.33 -8.25
N ALA A 338 16.25 4.38 -7.82
CA ALA A 338 17.30 3.46 -8.25
C ALA A 338 17.30 2.11 -7.48
N VAL A 339 16.70 2.08 -6.29
CA VAL A 339 16.70 0.93 -5.36
C VAL A 339 15.35 0.22 -5.36
N ARG A 340 14.26 0.97 -5.42
CA ARG A 340 12.88 0.49 -5.30
C ARG A 340 12.54 -0.73 -6.15
N PRO A 341 13.01 -0.88 -7.41
CA PRO A 341 12.69 -2.08 -8.16
C PRO A 341 13.23 -3.38 -7.56
N ARG A 342 14.46 -3.35 -7.00
CA ARG A 342 15.02 -4.50 -6.28
C ARG A 342 14.24 -4.74 -4.99
N PHE A 343 13.89 -3.67 -4.28
CA PHE A 343 13.11 -3.77 -3.04
C PHE A 343 11.75 -4.43 -3.28
N VAL A 344 11.01 -3.96 -4.29
CA VAL A 344 9.71 -4.52 -4.70
C VAL A 344 9.84 -6.00 -5.08
N GLU A 345 10.87 -6.36 -5.86
CA GLU A 345 11.13 -7.76 -6.23
C GLU A 345 11.40 -8.62 -5.00
N ASN A 346 12.27 -8.17 -4.09
CA ASN A 346 12.60 -8.86 -2.85
C ASN A 346 11.38 -9.03 -1.91
N VAL A 347 10.55 -8.00 -1.77
CA VAL A 347 9.30 -8.08 -0.97
C VAL A 347 8.37 -9.14 -1.58
N VAL A 348 8.11 -9.08 -2.89
CA VAL A 348 7.20 -10.05 -3.51
C VAL A 348 7.78 -11.47 -3.57
N ASP A 349 9.10 -11.61 -3.69
CA ASP A 349 9.78 -12.90 -3.57
C ASP A 349 9.57 -13.49 -2.17
N TYR A 350 9.68 -12.68 -1.12
CA TYR A 350 9.40 -13.09 0.26
C TYR A 350 7.94 -13.53 0.42
N LEU A 351 6.99 -12.72 -0.06
CA LEU A 351 5.56 -13.06 0.01
C LEU A 351 5.25 -14.41 -0.65
N VAL A 352 5.84 -14.68 -1.82
CA VAL A 352 5.64 -15.96 -2.54
C VAL A 352 6.34 -17.12 -1.82
N ALA A 353 7.50 -16.89 -1.22
CA ALA A 353 8.26 -17.94 -0.54
C ALA A 353 7.54 -18.47 0.71
N HIS A 354 6.83 -17.58 1.42
CA HIS A 354 6.11 -17.87 2.65
C HIS A 354 4.58 -17.95 2.44
N ASP A 355 4.14 -18.09 1.19
CA ASP A 355 2.73 -18.26 0.78
C ASP A 355 1.73 -17.18 1.24
N TYR A 356 2.20 -15.95 1.50
CA TYR A 356 1.33 -14.85 1.93
C TYR A 356 0.31 -14.42 0.85
N ASP A 357 -0.90 -14.08 1.31
CA ASP A 357 -1.98 -13.50 0.49
C ASP A 357 -1.79 -12.01 0.22
N GLY A 358 -0.84 -11.36 0.90
CA GLY A 358 -0.56 -9.96 0.70
C GLY A 358 0.41 -9.38 1.71
N VAL A 359 0.49 -8.06 1.73
CA VAL A 359 1.37 -7.29 2.62
C VAL A 359 0.59 -6.21 3.34
N ASP A 360 0.82 -6.10 4.65
CA ASP A 360 0.51 -4.91 5.42
C ASP A 360 1.71 -3.98 5.39
N LEU A 361 1.57 -2.83 4.71
CA LEU A 361 2.64 -1.87 4.53
C LEU A 361 2.62 -0.86 5.69
N ASP A 362 3.35 -1.18 6.74
CA ASP A 362 3.42 -0.38 7.96
C ASP A 362 4.61 0.59 7.92
N TRP A 363 4.45 1.67 7.15
CA TRP A 363 5.49 2.69 7.05
C TRP A 363 5.29 3.79 8.08
N GLU A 364 6.05 3.71 9.17
CA GLU A 364 6.16 4.74 10.21
C GLU A 364 7.64 5.13 10.43
N ASN A 365 8.10 6.38 10.31
CA ASN A 365 7.44 7.66 10.03
C ASN A 365 8.01 8.27 8.72
N CYS A 366 8.29 9.59 8.64
CA CYS A 366 8.87 10.31 7.48
C CYS A 366 7.88 10.89 6.44
N PHE A 367 6.65 11.25 6.82
CA PHE A 367 5.70 11.86 5.88
C PHE A 367 5.66 13.39 5.96
N GLY A 368 6.05 14.00 7.09
CA GLY A 368 6.05 15.45 7.25
C GLY A 368 7.24 16.15 6.59
N GLY A 369 8.26 15.38 6.21
CA GLY A 369 9.42 15.87 5.46
C GLY A 369 10.45 16.61 6.31
N SER A 370 10.54 16.26 7.59
CA SER A 370 11.60 16.70 8.49
C SER A 370 12.66 15.61 8.64
N GLU A 371 13.94 15.99 8.61
CA GLU A 371 15.05 15.08 8.92
C GLU A 371 14.91 14.52 10.35
N ASP A 372 14.32 15.27 11.28
CA ASP A 372 14.12 14.83 12.67
C ASP A 372 13.14 13.65 12.79
N GLU A 373 12.27 13.40 11.79
CA GLU A 373 11.30 12.28 11.85
C GLU A 373 11.98 10.92 11.71
N CYS A 374 13.09 10.83 10.98
CA CYS A 374 13.74 9.54 10.71
C CYS A 374 15.21 9.60 10.26
N GLY A 375 15.87 10.74 10.37
CA GLY A 375 17.29 10.92 10.06
C GLY A 375 17.63 10.97 8.57
N GLU A 376 16.67 11.27 7.69
CA GLU A 376 16.89 11.41 6.25
C GLU A 376 16.25 12.71 5.71
N ASP A 377 17.01 13.47 4.91
CA ASP A 377 16.53 14.68 4.24
C ASP A 377 15.66 14.31 3.02
N ILE A 378 14.35 14.29 3.22
CA ILE A 378 13.35 14.04 2.20
C ILE A 378 12.17 14.99 2.36
N THR A 379 11.75 15.64 1.27
CA THR A 379 10.54 16.46 1.29
C THR A 379 9.28 15.60 1.41
N ALA A 380 8.23 16.07 2.09
CA ALA A 380 6.93 15.40 2.17
C ALA A 380 6.39 14.96 0.79
N ALA A 381 6.48 15.83 -0.22
CA ALA A 381 6.02 15.53 -1.57
C ALA A 381 6.76 14.33 -2.21
N GLU A 382 8.06 14.20 -1.95
CA GLU A 382 8.86 13.08 -2.44
C GLU A 382 8.59 11.80 -1.65
N SER A 383 8.40 11.90 -0.33
CA SER A 383 7.99 10.78 0.52
C SER A 383 6.65 10.19 0.07
N HIS A 384 5.62 11.03 -0.10
CA HIS A 384 4.31 10.61 -0.62
C HIS A 384 4.40 9.99 -2.01
N ARG A 385 5.21 10.57 -2.92
CA ARG A 385 5.43 10.00 -4.25
C ARG A 385 6.03 8.59 -4.17
N ARG A 386 7.00 8.38 -3.28
CA ARG A 386 7.67 7.08 -3.09
C ARG A 386 6.74 6.05 -2.45
N LEU A 387 5.92 6.45 -1.48
CA LEU A 387 4.87 5.61 -0.91
C LEU A 387 3.90 5.12 -2.00
N PHE A 388 3.36 6.03 -2.81
CA PHE A 388 2.44 5.65 -3.88
C PHE A 388 3.10 4.77 -4.93
N ALA A 389 4.36 5.05 -5.28
CA ALA A 389 5.13 4.22 -6.18
C ALA A 389 5.35 2.82 -5.62
N LEU A 390 5.68 2.69 -4.34
CA LEU A 390 5.87 1.40 -3.69
C LEU A 390 4.59 0.56 -3.72
N ILE A 391 3.44 1.10 -3.29
CA ILE A 391 2.15 0.39 -3.28
C ILE A 391 1.78 -0.08 -4.70
N LEU A 392 1.89 0.82 -5.69
CA LEU A 392 1.58 0.50 -7.08
C LEU A 392 2.55 -0.53 -7.67
N GLU A 393 3.85 -0.44 -7.38
CA GLU A 393 4.86 -1.36 -7.91
C GLU A 393 4.77 -2.75 -7.25
N ILE A 394 4.51 -2.85 -5.95
CA ILE A 394 4.22 -4.14 -5.26
C ILE A 394 3.00 -4.80 -5.90
N ARG A 395 1.90 -4.07 -6.06
CA ARG A 395 0.68 -4.63 -6.68
C ARG A 395 0.91 -5.09 -8.12
N ALA A 396 1.70 -4.33 -8.89
CA ALA A 396 2.05 -4.69 -10.25
C ALA A 396 2.93 -5.94 -10.31
N GLU A 397 3.89 -6.06 -9.41
CA GLU A 397 4.82 -7.19 -9.32
C GLU A 397 4.09 -8.48 -8.89
N MET A 398 3.24 -8.41 -7.85
CA MET A 398 2.37 -9.52 -7.44
C MET A 398 1.53 -10.04 -8.62
N ALA A 399 0.93 -9.15 -9.42
CA ALA A 399 0.13 -9.53 -10.58
C ALA A 399 0.92 -10.27 -11.69
N THR A 400 2.25 -10.32 -11.61
CA THR A 400 3.10 -11.14 -12.51
C THR A 400 3.37 -12.54 -11.98
N ARG A 401 3.18 -12.78 -10.67
CA ARG A 401 3.52 -14.05 -10.02
C ARG A 401 2.38 -15.06 -10.13
N PRO A 402 2.69 -16.36 -10.36
CA PRO A 402 1.65 -17.39 -10.44
C PRO A 402 0.76 -17.48 -9.19
N ARG A 403 1.31 -17.22 -8.00
CA ARG A 403 0.57 -17.23 -6.72
C ARG A 403 -0.68 -16.33 -6.76
N TYR A 404 -0.56 -15.15 -7.37
CA TYR A 404 -1.63 -14.15 -7.38
C TYR A 404 -2.46 -14.13 -8.67
N ALA A 405 -2.37 -15.20 -9.47
CA ALA A 405 -3.08 -15.27 -10.75
C ALA A 405 -4.60 -15.43 -10.58
N THR A 406 -5.03 -16.14 -9.54
CA THR A 406 -6.45 -16.37 -9.20
C THR A 406 -6.92 -15.35 -8.18
N ASP A 407 -6.19 -15.26 -7.06
CA ASP A 407 -6.47 -14.38 -5.94
C ASP A 407 -5.44 -13.25 -5.93
N PRO A 408 -5.82 -12.03 -6.34
CA PRO A 408 -4.90 -10.91 -6.37
C PRO A 408 -4.39 -10.59 -4.96
N GLY A 409 -3.08 -10.38 -4.84
CA GLY A 409 -2.48 -10.05 -3.56
C GLY A 409 -3.08 -8.79 -2.93
N LEU A 410 -3.34 -8.88 -1.63
CA LEU A 410 -3.89 -7.81 -0.81
C LEU A 410 -2.78 -6.83 -0.41
N ILE A 411 -3.14 -5.55 -0.31
CA ILE A 411 -2.28 -4.55 0.34
C ILE A 411 -3.12 -3.87 1.40
N THR A 412 -2.68 -3.89 2.65
CA THR A 412 -3.28 -3.11 3.75
C THR A 412 -2.30 -2.06 4.22
N PHE A 413 -2.82 -1.03 4.90
CA PHE A 413 -1.99 0.06 5.41
C PHE A 413 -2.57 0.54 6.75
N PRO A 414 -1.78 0.48 7.84
CA PRO A 414 -2.14 1.13 9.10
C PRO A 414 -1.99 2.64 8.94
N GLY A 415 -3.12 3.35 8.97
CA GLY A 415 -3.19 4.81 8.91
C GLY A 415 -3.32 5.41 10.30
N TYR A 416 -3.04 6.70 10.42
CA TYR A 416 -3.24 7.42 11.67
C TYR A 416 -4.66 7.95 11.82
N ALA A 417 -5.25 7.77 13.00
CA ALA A 417 -6.35 8.61 13.46
C ALA A 417 -5.91 10.09 13.50
N GLN A 418 -6.83 11.02 13.32
CA GLN A 418 -6.49 12.42 13.06
C GLN A 418 -7.12 13.33 14.09
N ALA A 419 -6.26 14.11 14.76
CA ALA A 419 -6.72 15.18 15.63
C ALA A 419 -7.53 16.21 14.82
N THR A 420 -8.77 16.46 15.21
CA THR A 420 -9.70 17.49 14.73
C THR A 420 -9.03 18.87 14.63
N LYS A 421 -8.06 19.20 15.50
CA LYS A 421 -7.25 20.42 15.43
C LYS A 421 -6.24 20.48 14.28
N TRP A 422 -5.85 19.33 13.71
CA TRP A 422 -4.91 19.22 12.58
C TRP A 422 -5.63 19.03 11.24
N LEU A 423 -6.96 19.01 11.24
CA LEU A 423 -7.72 18.85 10.00
C LEU A 423 -7.63 20.09 9.12
N GLU A 424 -7.60 19.84 7.82
CA GLU A 424 -7.73 20.84 6.78
C GLU A 424 -9.14 21.47 6.77
N PRO A 425 -9.32 22.67 6.19
CA PRO A 425 -10.62 23.30 6.07
C PRO A 425 -11.69 22.38 5.49
N GLY A 426 -12.84 22.34 6.15
CA GLY A 426 -13.95 21.44 5.83
C GLY A 426 -13.85 20.07 6.51
N ASP A 427 -13.13 19.99 7.63
CA ASP A 427 -12.96 18.79 8.46
C ASP A 427 -12.40 17.63 7.64
N ARG A 428 -11.30 17.90 6.93
CA ARG A 428 -10.68 16.95 6.00
C ARG A 428 -9.30 16.56 6.46
N VAL A 429 -8.94 15.30 6.20
CA VAL A 429 -7.53 14.90 6.27
C VAL A 429 -6.73 15.45 5.10
N GLU A 430 -5.41 15.52 5.24
CA GLU A 430 -4.51 15.80 4.13
C GLU A 430 -4.76 14.85 2.96
N GLN A 431 -4.78 15.38 1.73
CA GLN A 431 -5.18 14.62 0.53
C GLN A 431 -4.33 13.37 0.29
N TRP A 432 -3.04 13.40 0.66
CA TRP A 432 -2.15 12.25 0.45
C TRP A 432 -2.59 11.01 1.25
N ARG A 433 -3.16 11.20 2.44
CA ARG A 433 -3.66 10.10 3.28
C ARG A 433 -4.87 9.43 2.64
N ALA A 434 -5.80 10.23 2.12
CA ALA A 434 -6.94 9.73 1.35
C ALA A 434 -6.50 9.05 0.04
N ASP A 435 -5.48 9.59 -0.63
CA ASP A 435 -4.90 8.97 -1.82
C ASP A 435 -4.25 7.61 -1.49
N THR A 436 -3.56 7.47 -0.35
CA THR A 436 -3.07 6.17 0.17
C THR A 436 -4.21 5.19 0.39
N ALA A 437 -5.28 5.61 1.09
CA ALA A 437 -6.45 4.77 1.37
C ALA A 437 -7.13 4.24 0.09
N LEU A 438 -7.06 5.01 -0.99
CA LEU A 438 -7.60 4.61 -2.30
C LEU A 438 -6.67 3.65 -3.07
N LEU A 439 -5.41 3.46 -2.67
CA LEU A 439 -4.44 2.56 -3.32
C LEU A 439 -4.40 1.15 -2.67
N VAL A 440 -4.94 1.00 -1.47
CA VAL A 440 -4.92 -0.23 -0.66
C VAL A 440 -6.29 -0.89 -0.59
N ASP A 441 -6.35 -2.12 -0.10
CA ASP A 441 -7.57 -2.92 0.04
C ASP A 441 -8.24 -2.70 1.41
N GLN A 442 -7.45 -2.42 2.45
CA GLN A 442 -7.91 -1.93 3.76
C GLN A 442 -7.03 -0.76 4.20
N TYR A 443 -7.66 0.31 4.70
CA TYR A 443 -6.96 1.43 5.32
C TYR A 443 -7.36 1.49 6.80
N ASN A 444 -6.49 1.00 7.65
CA ASN A 444 -6.85 0.62 9.01
C ASN A 444 -6.31 1.66 10.00
N LEU A 445 -7.18 2.38 10.70
CA LEU A 445 -6.74 3.43 11.61
C LEU A 445 -6.17 2.83 12.89
N MET A 446 -4.94 3.20 13.24
CA MET A 446 -4.34 2.96 14.55
C MET A 446 -4.96 3.91 15.58
N SER A 447 -6.20 3.64 15.94
CA SER A 447 -7.01 4.49 16.82
C SER A 447 -7.02 3.96 18.27
N TYR A 448 -5.84 3.64 18.78
CA TYR A 448 -5.57 3.16 20.13
C TYR A 448 -4.38 3.92 20.76
N GLY A 449 -4.19 3.82 22.07
CA GLY A 449 -3.10 4.51 22.78
C GLY A 449 -3.22 6.03 22.78
N ILE A 450 -4.41 6.56 22.47
CA ILE A 450 -4.62 7.97 22.10
C ILE A 450 -4.31 8.91 23.26
N GLY A 451 -4.81 8.59 24.46
CA GLY A 451 -4.89 9.53 25.58
C GLY A 451 -3.56 10.21 25.95
N THR A 452 -2.45 9.55 25.69
CA THR A 452 -1.16 9.96 26.25
C THR A 452 -0.15 10.40 25.20
N THR A 453 -0.50 10.36 23.91
CA THR A 453 0.41 10.72 22.81
C THR A 453 0.94 12.16 22.87
N TRP A 454 0.41 13.01 23.75
CA TRP A 454 0.80 14.41 23.85
C TRP A 454 0.79 14.94 25.29
N PHE A 455 1.39 14.19 26.22
CA PHE A 455 1.65 14.69 27.56
C PHE A 455 2.33 16.08 27.51
N GLY A 456 1.69 17.10 28.10
CA GLY A 456 2.18 18.48 28.10
C GLY A 456 1.87 19.32 26.85
N ALA A 457 1.12 18.82 25.86
CA ALA A 457 0.68 19.60 24.69
C ALA A 457 -0.73 20.22 24.85
N GLY A 458 -1.20 20.36 26.10
CA GLY A 458 -2.49 20.98 26.43
C GLY A 458 -3.71 20.11 26.14
N TRP A 459 -3.60 18.79 26.33
CA TRP A 459 -4.74 17.87 26.29
C TRP A 459 -5.24 17.62 27.72
N ASP A 460 -6.54 17.43 27.85
CA ASP A 460 -7.13 16.84 29.05
C ASP A 460 -6.91 15.32 29.03
N SER A 461 -7.10 14.67 30.19
CA SER A 461 -7.09 13.21 30.27
C SER A 461 -8.09 12.60 29.28
N TRP A 462 -7.70 11.53 28.60
CA TRP A 462 -8.51 10.95 27.53
C TRP A 462 -8.36 9.44 27.41
N PHE A 463 -9.25 8.82 26.64
CA PHE A 463 -9.29 7.38 26.46
C PHE A 463 -8.22 6.86 25.52
N SER A 464 -7.87 5.58 25.65
CA SER A 464 -7.03 4.86 24.71
C SER A 464 -7.67 4.79 23.32
N GLY A 465 -9.00 4.63 23.21
CA GLY A 465 -9.69 4.35 21.95
C GLY A 465 -11.14 4.81 21.91
N ALA A 466 -11.42 6.07 22.27
CA ALA A 466 -12.78 6.64 22.29
C ALA A 466 -13.48 6.60 20.92
N LEU A 467 -14.72 6.13 20.90
CA LEU A 467 -15.55 6.16 19.69
C LEU A 467 -15.97 7.60 19.32
N ASP A 468 -16.33 8.41 20.31
CA ASP A 468 -16.88 9.76 20.16
C ASP A 468 -16.56 10.60 21.43
N GLY A 469 -17.17 11.78 21.56
CA GLY A 469 -17.11 12.64 22.75
C GLY A 469 -15.92 13.59 22.78
N GLU A 470 -15.21 13.72 21.67
CA GLU A 470 -14.07 14.59 21.56
C GLU A 470 -14.51 16.06 21.39
N ASP A 471 -13.69 17.02 21.82
CA ASP A 471 -13.92 18.44 21.56
C ASP A 471 -12.62 19.15 21.16
N ARG A 472 -12.73 20.21 20.36
CA ARG A 472 -11.55 20.89 19.81
C ARG A 472 -10.71 21.63 20.85
N ALA A 473 -11.21 21.87 22.06
CA ALA A 473 -10.55 22.67 23.07
C ALA A 473 -9.69 21.80 24.02
N GLY A 474 -10.16 20.60 24.39
CA GLY A 474 -9.53 19.70 25.35
C GLY A 474 -9.28 18.27 24.86
N HIS A 475 -9.99 17.79 23.83
CA HIS A 475 -9.95 16.38 23.38
C HIS A 475 -9.91 16.31 21.85
N PRO A 476 -8.74 16.40 21.23
CA PRO A 476 -8.70 16.71 19.81
C PRO A 476 -8.99 15.53 18.89
N TYR A 477 -9.27 14.27 19.28
CA TYR A 477 -10.00 13.34 18.37
C TYR A 477 -10.74 12.19 19.05
N SER A 478 -11.68 11.63 18.29
CA SER A 478 -12.23 10.29 18.45
C SER A 478 -12.04 9.46 17.18
N ILE A 479 -12.44 8.19 17.26
CA ILE A 479 -12.53 7.29 16.09
C ILE A 479 -13.51 7.86 15.06
N ASP A 480 -14.71 8.28 15.49
CA ASP A 480 -15.75 8.78 14.59
C ASP A 480 -15.28 10.03 13.82
N SER A 481 -14.75 11.02 14.53
CA SER A 481 -14.26 12.27 13.93
C SER A 481 -13.14 12.03 12.91
N SER A 482 -12.28 11.05 13.20
CA SER A 482 -11.20 10.65 12.29
C SER A 482 -11.76 10.03 11.02
N ILE A 483 -12.67 9.06 11.15
CA ILE A 483 -13.30 8.38 10.01
C ILE A 483 -14.05 9.40 9.14
N ASP A 484 -14.82 10.29 9.75
CA ASP A 484 -15.56 11.35 9.07
C ASP A 484 -14.64 12.26 8.26
N ALA A 485 -13.47 12.60 8.78
CA ALA A 485 -12.50 13.40 8.06
C ALA A 485 -11.93 12.70 6.82
N TYR A 486 -11.70 11.39 6.87
CA TYR A 486 -11.29 10.60 5.70
C TYR A 486 -12.43 10.52 4.66
N VAL A 487 -13.67 10.33 5.10
CA VAL A 487 -14.85 10.30 4.24
C VAL A 487 -15.07 11.65 3.57
N ALA A 488 -14.90 12.76 4.29
CA ALA A 488 -14.97 14.12 3.75
C ALA A 488 -13.90 14.40 2.68
N THR A 489 -12.75 13.73 2.76
CA THR A 489 -11.68 13.78 1.74
C THR A 489 -11.90 12.79 0.57
N GLY A 490 -12.95 11.96 0.64
CA GLY A 490 -13.44 11.13 -0.47
C GLY A 490 -13.13 9.64 -0.39
N VAL A 491 -12.61 9.17 0.76
CA VAL A 491 -12.40 7.75 1.05
C VAL A 491 -13.77 7.07 1.30
N PRO A 492 -14.08 5.94 0.65
CA PRO A 492 -15.28 5.16 0.98
C PRO A 492 -15.22 4.69 2.43
N ARG A 493 -16.31 4.81 3.20
CA ARG A 493 -16.31 4.40 4.61
C ARG A 493 -16.00 2.91 4.78
N GLU A 494 -16.47 2.09 3.84
CA GLU A 494 -16.21 0.66 3.77
C GLU A 494 -14.73 0.30 3.46
N ARG A 495 -13.87 1.29 3.19
CA ARG A 495 -12.41 1.11 3.04
C ARG A 495 -11.67 1.23 4.37
N ILE A 496 -12.31 1.79 5.39
CA ILE A 496 -11.66 2.18 6.63
C ILE A 496 -11.94 1.11 7.69
N GLY A 497 -10.90 0.72 8.44
CA GLY A 497 -11.04 -0.04 9.68
C GLY A 497 -10.70 0.82 10.88
N MET A 498 -11.30 0.56 12.04
CA MET A 498 -10.87 1.17 13.31
C MET A 498 -9.83 0.30 14.03
N GLY A 499 -9.15 0.84 15.04
CA GLY A 499 -8.20 0.11 15.86
C GLY A 499 -8.75 -0.27 17.24
N ILE A 500 -8.41 -1.47 17.69
CA ILE A 500 -8.60 -1.97 19.05
C ILE A 500 -7.23 -2.33 19.62
N GLY A 501 -6.82 -1.61 20.66
CA GLY A 501 -5.58 -1.89 21.37
C GLY A 501 -5.83 -2.92 22.47
N PHE A 502 -5.13 -4.06 22.44
CA PHE A 502 -5.14 -5.04 23.55
C PHE A 502 -4.22 -4.60 24.69
N TYR A 503 -4.24 -3.31 25.00
CA TYR A 503 -3.44 -2.68 26.03
C TYR A 503 -4.14 -1.41 26.54
N GLY A 504 -3.73 -0.94 27.71
CA GLY A 504 -4.26 0.29 28.30
C GLY A 504 -3.30 1.46 28.23
N VAL A 505 -3.78 2.61 28.71
CA VAL A 505 -2.98 3.78 29.09
C VAL A 505 -3.45 4.25 30.47
N TYR A 506 -2.56 4.78 31.29
CA TYR A 506 -2.99 5.38 32.56
C TYR A 506 -2.36 6.74 32.82
N TYR A 507 -3.06 7.50 33.64
CA TYR A 507 -2.62 8.76 34.24
C TYR A 507 -2.50 8.57 35.75
N GLY A 508 -1.62 9.35 36.36
CA GLY A 508 -1.33 9.25 37.78
C GLY A 508 -2.44 9.78 38.68
N PRO A 509 -2.21 9.75 40.01
CA PRO A 509 -3.16 10.22 41.02
C PRO A 509 -3.59 11.67 40.76
N THR A 510 -4.74 12.09 41.30
CA THR A 510 -5.44 13.36 40.98
C THR A 510 -6.13 13.41 39.61
N ILE A 511 -5.81 12.51 38.69
CA ILE A 511 -6.60 12.28 37.48
C ILE A 511 -7.46 11.05 37.70
N THR A 512 -8.79 11.22 37.69
CA THR A 512 -9.76 10.20 38.14
C THR A 512 -10.77 9.81 37.07
N GLY A 513 -10.60 10.33 35.85
CA GLY A 513 -11.47 10.07 34.71
C GLY A 513 -11.00 10.84 33.47
N PRO A 514 -11.75 10.74 32.36
CA PRO A 514 -11.51 11.53 31.16
C PRO A 514 -11.90 13.00 31.38
N ARG A 515 -11.51 13.86 30.44
CA ARG A 515 -11.91 15.28 30.36
C ARG A 515 -11.52 16.09 31.60
N GLN A 516 -10.36 15.76 32.18
CA GLN A 516 -9.78 16.50 33.29
C GLN A 516 -8.50 17.18 32.83
N ASP A 517 -8.40 18.48 33.13
CA ASP A 517 -7.14 19.21 33.00
C ASP A 517 -6.06 18.46 33.79
N LEU A 518 -4.93 18.19 33.13
CA LEU A 518 -3.86 17.40 33.72
C LEU A 518 -3.20 18.11 34.92
N GLY A 519 -3.42 19.41 35.10
CA GLY A 519 -2.91 20.18 36.24
C GLY A 519 -1.38 20.23 36.33
N GLY A 520 -0.68 19.88 35.24
CA GLY A 520 0.77 19.68 35.22
C GLY A 520 1.24 18.33 35.79
N ASN A 521 0.34 17.39 36.07
CA ASN A 521 0.66 16.02 36.49
C ASN A 521 1.37 15.27 35.36
N ASP A 522 2.67 14.97 35.55
CA ASP A 522 3.53 14.28 34.60
C ASP A 522 3.69 12.77 34.84
N VAL A 523 2.79 12.22 35.63
CA VAL A 523 2.74 10.79 35.91
C VAL A 523 1.76 10.13 34.94
N TYR A 524 2.29 9.31 34.04
CA TYR A 524 1.51 8.55 33.08
C TYR A 524 2.32 7.34 32.60
N GLU A 525 1.64 6.38 31.96
CA GLU A 525 2.25 5.24 31.29
C GLU A 525 1.51 4.95 29.99
N ILE A 526 2.30 4.70 28.94
CA ILE A 526 1.83 4.63 27.55
C ILE A 526 2.46 3.48 26.80
N GLN A 527 3.48 2.86 27.38
CA GLN A 527 4.15 1.76 26.72
C GLN A 527 3.18 0.57 26.67
N ASP A 528 2.85 0.20 25.44
CA ASP A 528 1.89 -0.85 25.12
C ASP A 528 2.24 -2.18 25.81
N ALA A 529 3.49 -2.65 25.74
CA ALA A 529 3.93 -3.86 26.42
C ALA A 529 3.86 -3.76 27.96
N ALA A 530 4.11 -2.58 28.55
CA ALA A 530 3.98 -2.42 30.00
C ALA A 530 2.51 -2.43 30.47
N LEU A 531 1.59 -2.11 29.57
CA LEU A 531 0.14 -2.03 29.82
C LEU A 531 -0.66 -3.01 28.98
N ALA A 532 -0.02 -4.08 28.51
CA ALA A 532 -0.70 -5.16 27.83
C ALA A 532 -1.86 -5.67 28.67
N TRP A 533 -2.98 -6.02 28.05
CA TRP A 533 -4.19 -6.36 28.79
C TRP A 533 -3.97 -7.50 29.80
N SER A 534 -3.25 -8.55 29.42
CA SER A 534 -2.91 -9.66 30.32
C SER A 534 -2.00 -9.23 31.49
N ARG A 535 -1.12 -8.24 31.27
CA ARG A 535 -0.32 -7.62 32.34
C ARG A 535 -1.18 -6.77 33.28
N LEU A 536 -2.16 -6.03 32.76
CA LEU A 536 -3.10 -5.28 33.59
C LEU A 536 -3.88 -6.22 34.53
N GLU A 537 -4.28 -7.38 34.01
CA GLU A 537 -4.92 -8.43 34.80
C GLU A 537 -3.94 -9.00 35.85
N GLU A 538 -2.75 -9.45 35.45
CA GLU A 538 -1.73 -10.04 36.33
C GLU A 538 -1.30 -9.10 37.46
N MET A 539 -1.11 -7.82 37.15
CA MET A 539 -0.66 -6.80 38.09
C MET A 539 -1.79 -6.23 38.96
N GLY A 540 -3.02 -6.73 38.80
CA GLY A 540 -4.16 -6.34 39.63
C GLY A 540 -4.78 -5.00 39.29
N TYR A 541 -4.42 -4.36 38.17
CA TYR A 541 -5.08 -3.14 37.70
C TYR A 541 -6.57 -3.39 37.43
N LEU A 542 -6.91 -4.57 36.90
CA LEU A 542 -8.30 -4.94 36.58
C LEU A 542 -9.08 -5.51 37.78
N SER A 543 -8.42 -5.84 38.88
CA SER A 543 -9.09 -6.32 40.10
C SER A 543 -9.29 -5.24 41.16
N HIS A 544 -8.61 -4.09 41.03
CA HIS A 544 -8.69 -2.94 41.93
C HIS A 544 -9.26 -1.71 41.22
N GLY A 545 -9.66 -0.71 42.01
CA GLY A 545 -10.33 0.47 41.49
C GLY A 545 -11.74 0.16 40.98
N GLU A 546 -12.48 1.23 40.71
CA GLU A 546 -13.87 1.16 40.29
C GLU A 546 -13.98 1.12 38.77
N LEU A 547 -14.73 0.15 38.26
CA LEU A 547 -15.08 0.07 36.84
C LEU A 547 -16.13 1.14 36.52
N GLN A 548 -15.85 1.94 35.49
CA GLN A 548 -16.70 3.01 35.03
C GLN A 548 -16.95 2.89 33.52
N TRP A 549 -18.06 3.49 33.08
CA TRP A 549 -18.43 3.55 31.66
C TRP A 549 -18.77 4.98 31.27
N ASP A 550 -18.18 5.42 30.17
CA ASP A 550 -18.49 6.70 29.54
C ASP A 550 -19.44 6.49 28.37
N GLU A 551 -20.67 7.00 28.49
CA GLU A 551 -21.71 6.82 27.48
C GLU A 551 -21.39 7.55 26.17
N GLU A 552 -20.72 8.70 26.24
CA GLU A 552 -20.41 9.51 25.06
C GLU A 552 -19.26 8.89 24.28
N ALA A 553 -18.15 8.56 24.96
CA ALA A 553 -17.00 7.92 24.33
C ALA A 553 -17.21 6.42 24.05
N SER A 554 -18.30 5.83 24.55
CA SER A 554 -18.56 4.39 24.53
C SER A 554 -17.33 3.57 24.95
N SER A 555 -16.74 3.97 26.08
CA SER A 555 -15.44 3.49 26.52
C SER A 555 -15.45 3.10 27.99
N THR A 556 -14.77 2.00 28.27
CA THR A 556 -14.53 1.51 29.62
C THR A 556 -13.30 2.17 30.23
N TYR A 557 -13.35 2.43 31.53
CA TYR A 557 -12.18 2.86 32.30
C TYR A 557 -12.26 2.43 33.77
N ARG A 558 -11.13 2.56 34.47
CA ARG A 558 -11.03 2.40 35.91
C ARG A 558 -10.56 3.66 36.60
N THR A 559 -11.11 3.93 37.78
CA THR A 559 -10.66 4.99 38.68
C THR A 559 -10.23 4.41 40.01
N TYR A 560 -9.13 4.90 40.56
CA TYR A 560 -8.52 4.35 41.78
C TYR A 560 -8.71 5.27 43.00
N ASP A 561 -9.46 6.36 42.85
CA ASP A 561 -9.60 7.40 43.89
C ASP A 561 -10.32 6.92 45.15
N GLU A 562 -11.41 6.14 45.03
CA GLU A 562 -12.16 5.68 46.21
C GLU A 562 -11.31 4.76 47.12
N GLU A 563 -10.49 3.90 46.50
CA GLU A 563 -9.68 2.91 47.22
C GLU A 563 -8.33 3.46 47.68
N TYR A 564 -7.69 4.32 46.87
CA TYR A 564 -6.30 4.75 47.08
C TYR A 564 -6.11 6.27 47.22
N GLY A 565 -7.11 7.08 46.87
CA GLY A 565 -7.06 8.54 46.91
C GLY A 565 -5.85 9.13 46.19
N GLU A 566 -5.23 10.14 46.80
CA GLU A 566 -4.04 10.83 46.25
C GLU A 566 -2.80 9.93 46.11
N ALA A 567 -2.79 8.72 46.68
CA ALA A 567 -1.69 7.79 46.50
C ALA A 567 -1.75 7.06 45.14
N GLY A 568 -2.96 6.86 44.61
CA GLY A 568 -3.23 6.00 43.45
C GLY A 568 -2.84 4.53 43.65
N PHE A 569 -3.12 3.72 42.64
CA PHE A 569 -2.82 2.30 42.66
C PHE A 569 -1.40 2.00 42.17
N VAL A 570 -0.65 1.23 42.96
CA VAL A 570 0.65 0.66 42.59
C VAL A 570 0.57 -0.86 42.74
N PRO A 571 0.89 -1.63 41.68
CA PRO A 571 0.93 -3.09 41.77
C PRO A 571 1.90 -3.59 42.84
N GLU A 572 1.47 -4.55 43.67
CA GLU A 572 2.35 -5.19 44.66
C GLU A 572 3.55 -5.90 43.99
N SER A 573 3.36 -6.41 42.79
CA SER A 573 4.39 -7.08 41.98
C SER A 573 5.47 -6.13 41.47
N ASP A 574 5.18 -4.83 41.40
CA ASP A 574 6.13 -3.79 40.98
C ASP A 574 5.95 -2.49 41.79
N PRO A 575 6.46 -2.46 43.04
CA PRO A 575 6.29 -1.32 43.93
C PRO A 575 7.07 -0.06 43.50
N ASN A 576 7.88 -0.14 42.45
CA ASN A 576 8.62 1.02 41.91
C ASN A 576 7.87 1.70 40.76
N ARG A 577 6.73 1.14 40.35
CA ARG A 577 5.94 1.69 39.26
C ARG A 577 5.25 2.98 39.68
N ASN A 578 5.10 3.90 38.73
CA ASN A 578 4.32 5.11 38.92
C ASN A 578 2.86 4.77 39.29
N PRO A 579 2.27 5.41 40.30
CA PRO A 579 0.89 5.14 40.69
C PRO A 579 -0.11 5.51 39.58
N ALA A 580 -1.21 4.78 39.49
CA ALA A 580 -2.32 5.06 38.58
C ALA A 580 -3.52 5.67 39.33
N GLY A 581 -4.09 6.75 38.80
CA GLY A 581 -5.36 7.34 39.23
C GLY A 581 -6.52 6.99 38.30
N PHE A 582 -6.25 6.97 36.99
CA PHE A 582 -7.21 6.69 35.93
C PHE A 582 -6.58 5.78 34.87
N LEU A 583 -7.23 4.64 34.57
CA LEU A 583 -6.80 3.68 33.57
C LEU A 583 -7.85 3.56 32.46
N SER A 584 -7.47 3.83 31.21
CA SER A 584 -8.30 3.54 30.04
C SER A 584 -7.77 2.31 29.31
N TYR A 585 -8.67 1.40 28.94
CA TYR A 585 -8.34 0.13 28.30
C TYR A 585 -9.57 -0.41 27.55
N GLU A 586 -9.40 -1.51 26.82
CA GLU A 586 -10.51 -2.22 26.17
C GLU A 586 -11.00 -3.38 27.03
N ASP A 587 -12.31 -3.56 27.08
CA ASP A 587 -12.98 -4.72 27.69
C ASP A 587 -14.07 -5.26 26.75
N GLU A 588 -14.81 -6.27 27.22
CA GLU A 588 -15.85 -6.89 26.41
C GLU A 588 -16.94 -5.88 25.98
N ARG A 589 -17.26 -4.92 26.85
CA ARG A 589 -18.28 -3.90 26.61
C ARG A 589 -17.85 -2.88 25.57
N SER A 590 -16.62 -2.36 25.64
CA SER A 590 -16.11 -1.40 24.65
C SER A 590 -15.95 -2.04 23.27
N ILE A 591 -15.49 -3.29 23.20
CA ILE A 591 -15.36 -4.05 21.95
C ILE A 591 -16.74 -4.31 21.34
N ALA A 592 -17.75 -4.67 22.14
CA ALA A 592 -19.12 -4.84 21.65
C ALA A 592 -19.68 -3.54 21.06
N ALA A 593 -19.47 -2.39 21.71
CA ALA A 593 -19.87 -1.10 21.20
C ALA A 593 -19.21 -0.76 19.85
N LYS A 594 -17.91 -1.05 19.71
CA LYS A 594 -17.16 -0.88 18.45
C LYS A 594 -17.67 -1.80 17.33
N GLY A 595 -18.03 -3.04 17.66
CA GLY A 595 -18.67 -3.97 16.73
C GLY A 595 -20.04 -3.50 16.26
N ALA A 596 -20.84 -2.92 17.15
CA ALA A 596 -22.13 -2.31 16.81
C ALA A 596 -21.95 -1.09 15.90
N TYR A 597 -21.10 -0.13 16.30
CA TYR A 597 -20.77 1.06 15.52
C TYR A 597 -20.32 0.71 14.09
N THR A 598 -19.45 -0.30 13.96
CA THR A 598 -18.94 -0.74 12.65
C THR A 598 -20.07 -1.15 11.71
N ARG A 599 -21.04 -1.93 12.21
CA ARG A 599 -22.18 -2.38 11.42
C ARG A 599 -23.18 -1.26 11.13
N GLU A 600 -23.47 -0.42 12.12
CA GLU A 600 -24.45 0.66 12.00
C GLU A 600 -24.01 1.74 11.01
N THR A 601 -22.71 2.03 10.97
CA THR A 601 -22.16 3.07 10.10
C THR A 601 -21.71 2.54 8.74
N GLY A 602 -21.58 1.22 8.56
CA GLY A 602 -21.06 0.62 7.34
C GLY A 602 -19.53 0.79 7.20
N LEU A 603 -18.83 0.86 8.33
CA LEU A 603 -17.37 0.80 8.38
C LEU A 603 -16.88 -0.56 7.89
N GLY A 604 -15.68 -0.60 7.32
CA GLY A 604 -15.15 -1.81 6.71
C GLY A 604 -14.77 -2.90 7.72
N GLY A 605 -14.23 -2.54 8.88
CA GLY A 605 -13.82 -3.52 9.88
C GLY A 605 -13.00 -2.96 11.02
N THR A 606 -12.15 -3.82 11.61
CA THR A 606 -11.27 -3.47 12.72
C THR A 606 -9.89 -4.10 12.58
N ILE A 607 -8.89 -3.47 13.19
CA ILE A 607 -7.56 -4.04 13.46
C ILE A 607 -7.33 -4.22 14.95
N ILE A 608 -6.50 -5.21 15.29
CA ILE A 608 -6.08 -5.47 16.66
C ILE A 608 -4.56 -5.30 16.80
N TRP A 609 -4.14 -4.42 17.71
CA TRP A 609 -2.75 -4.31 18.15
C TRP A 609 -2.63 -4.64 19.64
N VAL A 610 -1.98 -5.72 20.05
CA VAL A 610 -1.51 -6.87 19.27
C VAL A 610 -2.04 -8.13 19.95
N LEU A 611 -2.30 -9.20 19.20
CA LEU A 611 -2.96 -10.41 19.71
C LEU A 611 -2.26 -10.96 20.96
N ASN A 612 -0.92 -10.90 20.98
CA ASN A 612 -0.09 -11.39 22.08
C ASN A 612 -0.44 -10.74 23.43
N TYR A 613 -0.98 -9.52 23.44
CA TYR A 613 -1.24 -8.78 24.68
C TYR A 613 -2.53 -9.18 25.38
N GLY A 614 -3.47 -9.78 24.65
CA GLY A 614 -4.75 -10.25 25.20
C GLY A 614 -4.68 -11.65 25.81
N ALA A 615 -3.62 -12.41 25.52
CA ALA A 615 -3.52 -13.81 25.91
C ALA A 615 -3.12 -14.00 27.37
N ARG A 616 -3.84 -14.87 28.05
CA ARG A 616 -3.50 -15.38 29.39
C ARG A 616 -2.50 -16.53 29.28
N PRO A 617 -1.79 -16.88 30.37
CA PRO A 617 -0.83 -18.00 30.37
C PRO A 617 -1.42 -19.38 30.05
N ASN A 618 -2.75 -19.53 30.05
CA ASN A 618 -3.44 -20.76 29.68
C ASN A 618 -3.91 -20.79 28.22
N GLY A 619 -3.54 -19.79 27.41
CA GLY A 619 -3.91 -19.66 26.00
C GLY A 619 -5.21 -18.90 25.74
N ASP A 620 -6.03 -18.65 26.78
CA ASP A 620 -7.31 -17.93 26.62
C ASP A 620 -7.06 -16.46 26.24
N ASN A 621 -7.87 -15.94 25.32
CA ASN A 621 -7.81 -14.54 24.90
C ASN A 621 -9.23 -13.91 24.88
N PRO A 622 -9.72 -13.42 26.04
CA PRO A 622 -11.11 -12.97 26.17
C PRO A 622 -11.44 -11.77 25.29
N LEU A 623 -10.48 -10.88 25.04
CA LEU A 623 -10.69 -9.75 24.12
C LEU A 623 -10.84 -10.24 22.68
N LEU A 624 -10.06 -11.24 22.25
CA LEU A 624 -10.18 -11.83 20.92
C LEU A 624 -11.52 -12.55 20.76
N ASP A 625 -11.96 -13.30 21.78
CA ASP A 625 -13.28 -13.93 21.81
C ASP A 625 -14.38 -12.88 21.65
N GLN A 626 -14.27 -11.75 22.34
CA GLN A 626 -15.24 -10.68 22.20
C GLN A 626 -15.21 -10.06 20.80
N VAL A 627 -14.05 -9.83 20.16
CA VAL A 627 -14.09 -9.30 18.78
C VAL A 627 -14.69 -10.31 17.81
N LYS A 628 -14.45 -11.61 17.99
CA LYS A 628 -15.09 -12.66 17.19
C LYS A 628 -16.61 -12.56 17.29
N GLU A 629 -17.16 -12.49 18.50
CA GLU A 629 -18.59 -12.31 18.73
C GLU A 629 -19.07 -10.99 18.09
N SER A 630 -18.34 -9.90 18.37
CA SER A 630 -18.76 -8.54 18.06
C SER A 630 -18.61 -8.17 16.60
N PHE A 631 -17.80 -8.85 15.79
CA PHE A 631 -17.57 -8.49 14.39
C PHE A 631 -17.92 -9.60 13.40
N LEU A 632 -17.79 -10.88 13.79
CA LEU A 632 -17.92 -12.01 12.88
C LEU A 632 -19.15 -12.88 13.14
N GLN A 633 -19.70 -12.85 14.35
CA GLN A 633 -20.91 -13.59 14.71
C GLN A 633 -22.13 -12.66 14.71
N ARG A 634 -23.32 -13.27 14.55
CA ARG A 634 -24.61 -12.59 14.45
C ARG A 634 -25.57 -13.11 15.49
#